data_AF-A0A1H3URS0-F1
#
_entry.id   AF-A0A1H3URS0-F1
#
_cell.length_a   1.000
_cell.length_b   1.000
_cell.length_c   1.000
_cell.angle_alpha   90.00
_cell.angle_beta   90.00
_cell.angle_gamma   90.00
#
_symmetry.space_group_name_H-M   'P 1'
#
loop_
_entity.id
_entity.type
_entity.pdbx_description
1 polymer ?
#
loop_
_entity_poly.entity_id
_entity_poly.type
_entity_poly.pdbx_seq_one_letter_code
_entity_poly.pdbx_strand_id
1 'polypeptide(L)'
;MTRQLDTTPPTAPPMTVRSLRRPAWLLVLSPLLFVAWLAALVPVMSATGVTNAADIPPDQLGTVRWGWAIAWPLYAMAVLVGAAAMALINGRLRSTSGRALATASQVAVAGSAITVVGHLALIELAGGFSEPRLGDNDLFAASQVLSYATIWCATVAVVLSGLALRSGGVLRRTGLTIAIVAAVLLLLDVATRGLPPFMVAVFWLVVGIGLLRRRVPSAA
;
A
#
# COMPACT_ATOMS: atom_id res chain seq x y z
N MET A 1 -14.82 3.97 57.75
CA MET A 1 -14.74 2.91 56.71
C MET A 1 -15.16 3.52 55.37
N THR A 2 -14.19 4.00 54.59
CA THR A 2 -14.40 4.60 53.27
C THR A 2 -14.42 3.48 52.22
N ARG A 3 -15.59 3.27 51.61
CA ARG A 3 -15.81 2.26 50.57
C ARG A 3 -15.15 2.76 49.28
N GLN A 4 -13.98 2.22 48.96
CA GLN A 4 -13.28 2.50 47.71
C GLN A 4 -14.10 1.88 46.57
N LEU A 5 -14.73 2.73 45.77
CA LEU A 5 -15.40 2.32 44.53
C LEU A 5 -14.30 1.90 43.55
N ASP A 6 -14.13 0.60 43.36
CA ASP A 6 -13.37 0.03 42.23
C ASP A 6 -14.10 0.40 40.94
N THR A 7 -13.80 1.59 40.42
CA THR A 7 -14.13 1.98 39.06
C THR A 7 -13.19 1.23 38.13
N THR A 8 -13.53 -0.03 37.86
CA THR A 8 -12.93 -0.77 36.75
C THR A 8 -13.17 0.07 35.50
N PRO A 9 -12.13 0.59 34.83
CA PRO A 9 -12.31 1.40 33.65
C PRO A 9 -13.07 0.57 32.61
N PRO A 10 -14.05 1.15 31.90
CA PRO A 10 -14.83 0.41 30.92
C PRO A 10 -13.88 -0.22 29.91
N THR A 11 -13.76 -1.54 29.94
CA THR A 11 -13.06 -2.31 28.91
C THR A 11 -13.68 -1.93 27.58
N ALA A 12 -12.87 -1.32 26.70
CA ALA A 12 -13.31 -0.92 25.37
C ALA A 12 -14.05 -2.10 24.70
N PRO A 13 -15.21 -1.85 24.07
CA PRO A 13 -16.02 -2.93 23.52
C PRO A 13 -15.18 -3.78 22.57
N PRO A 14 -15.26 -5.12 22.65
CA PRO A 14 -14.50 -6.00 21.79
C PRO A 14 -14.87 -5.70 20.33
N MET A 15 -13.85 -5.49 19.49
CA MET A 15 -14.03 -5.23 18.06
C MET A 15 -14.90 -6.35 17.46
N THR A 16 -16.09 -6.00 16.99
CA THR A 16 -16.98 -7.00 16.38
C THR A 16 -16.35 -7.48 15.07
N VAL A 17 -16.12 -8.78 14.96
CA VAL A 17 -15.43 -9.42 13.82
C VAL A 17 -16.09 -9.11 12.47
N ARG A 18 -17.41 -8.84 12.45
CA ARG A 18 -18.14 -8.37 11.25
C ARG A 18 -17.61 -7.05 10.70
N SER A 19 -17.08 -6.16 11.54
CA SER A 19 -16.61 -4.83 11.13
C SER A 19 -15.31 -4.84 10.31
N LEU A 20 -14.50 -5.90 10.43
CA LEU A 20 -13.22 -6.04 9.73
C LEU A 20 -13.30 -6.86 8.44
N ARG A 21 -14.41 -7.57 8.18
CA ARG A 21 -14.56 -8.41 7.00
C ARG A 21 -14.49 -7.64 5.68
N ARG A 22 -15.22 -6.52 5.58
CA ARG A 22 -15.23 -5.69 4.37
C ARG A 22 -13.83 -5.18 4.00
N PRO A 23 -13.08 -4.49 4.90
CA PRO A 23 -11.74 -4.03 4.55
C PRO A 23 -10.74 -5.18 4.38
N ALA A 24 -10.92 -6.31 5.07
CA ALA A 24 -10.07 -7.48 4.83
C ALA A 24 -10.27 -8.07 3.42
N TRP A 25 -11.50 -8.12 2.90
CA TRP A 25 -11.75 -8.52 1.51
C TRP A 25 -11.12 -7.56 0.51
N LEU A 26 -11.18 -6.25 0.76
CA LEU A 26 -10.49 -5.27 -0.10
C LEU A 26 -8.98 -5.51 -0.15
N LEU A 27 -8.35 -5.84 0.99
CA LEU A 27 -6.94 -6.21 1.01
C LEU A 27 -6.63 -7.53 0.28
N VAL A 28 -7.54 -8.50 0.32
CA VAL A 28 -7.35 -9.79 -0.38
C VAL A 28 -7.50 -9.62 -1.89
N LEU A 29 -8.37 -8.71 -2.34
CA LEU A 29 -8.62 -8.47 -3.76
C LEU A 29 -7.66 -7.45 -4.37
N SER A 30 -6.99 -6.61 -3.58
CA SER A 30 -6.06 -5.60 -4.09
C SER A 30 -4.91 -6.12 -4.97
N PRO A 31 -4.34 -7.34 -4.77
CA PRO A 31 -3.35 -7.88 -5.70
C PRO A 31 -3.86 -8.05 -7.13
N LEU A 32 -5.16 -8.26 -7.34
CA LEU A 32 -5.74 -8.39 -8.68
C LEU A 32 -5.56 -7.11 -9.51
N LEU A 33 -5.55 -5.95 -8.85
CA LEU A 33 -5.32 -4.67 -9.53
C LEU A 33 -3.85 -4.51 -9.94
N PHE A 34 -2.90 -5.03 -9.14
CA PHE A 34 -1.51 -5.10 -9.56
C PHE A 34 -1.30 -6.09 -10.71
N VAL A 35 -2.02 -7.22 -10.72
CA VAL A 35 -2.01 -8.15 -11.86
C VAL A 35 -2.55 -7.47 -13.12
N ALA A 36 -3.67 -6.74 -13.01
CA ALA A 36 -4.23 -5.99 -14.14
C ALA A 36 -3.27 -4.90 -14.64
N TRP A 37 -2.61 -4.18 -13.73
CA TRP A 37 -1.57 -3.22 -14.08
C TRP A 37 -0.40 -3.88 -14.81
N LEU A 38 0.15 -4.99 -14.29
CA LEU A 38 1.24 -5.71 -14.95
C LEU A 38 0.81 -6.25 -16.31
N ALA A 39 -0.40 -6.78 -16.43
CA ALA A 39 -0.94 -7.25 -17.70
C ALA A 39 -1.11 -6.13 -18.74
N ALA A 40 -1.31 -4.89 -18.31
CA ALA A 40 -1.34 -3.72 -19.19
C ALA A 40 0.07 -3.19 -19.50
N LEU A 41 0.96 -3.13 -18.50
CA LEU A 41 2.30 -2.55 -18.62
C LEU A 41 3.27 -3.44 -19.40
N VAL A 42 3.23 -4.76 -19.20
CA VAL A 42 4.19 -5.68 -19.83
C VAL A 42 4.09 -5.63 -21.37
N PRO A 43 2.90 -5.70 -22.01
CA PRO A 43 2.80 -5.55 -23.46
C PRO A 43 3.28 -4.19 -23.95
N VAL A 44 2.98 -3.12 -23.22
CA VAL A 44 3.42 -1.74 -23.53
C VAL A 44 4.94 -1.64 -23.56
N MET A 45 5.61 -2.11 -22.52
CA MET A 45 7.06 -2.12 -22.44
C MET A 45 7.70 -3.10 -23.42
N SER A 46 7.03 -4.22 -23.74
CA SER A 46 7.54 -5.18 -24.73
C SER A 46 7.50 -4.62 -26.14
N ALA A 47 6.53 -3.75 -26.45
CA ALA A 47 6.36 -3.15 -27.78
C ALA A 47 7.41 -2.08 -28.10
N THR A 48 8.03 -1.45 -27.09
CA THR A 48 9.10 -0.45 -27.30
C THR A 48 10.47 -1.09 -27.53
N GLY A 49 10.64 -2.35 -27.11
CA GLY A 49 11.93 -3.05 -27.20
C GLY A 49 12.99 -2.56 -26.20
N VAL A 50 12.63 -1.64 -25.31
CA VAL A 50 13.52 -1.16 -24.23
C VAL A 50 13.23 -1.90 -22.93
N THR A 51 14.29 -2.17 -22.16
CA THR A 51 14.17 -2.84 -20.87
C THR A 51 13.81 -1.90 -19.72
N ASN A 52 13.95 -0.58 -19.92
CA ASN A 52 13.67 0.44 -18.91
C ASN A 52 12.89 1.60 -19.55
N ALA A 53 11.85 2.09 -18.86
CA ALA A 53 11.05 3.21 -19.33
C ALA A 53 11.87 4.51 -19.49
N ALA A 54 12.94 4.67 -18.71
CA ALA A 54 13.85 5.81 -18.83
C ALA A 54 14.53 5.90 -20.21
N ASP A 55 14.65 4.78 -20.93
CA ASP A 55 15.32 4.72 -22.23
C ASP A 55 14.37 4.94 -23.42
N ILE A 56 13.07 5.17 -23.18
CA ILE A 56 12.08 5.37 -24.24
C ILE A 56 12.36 6.70 -24.96
N PRO A 57 12.58 6.70 -26.29
CA PRO A 57 12.62 7.91 -27.11
C PRO A 57 11.21 8.43 -27.46
N PRO A 58 11.07 9.70 -27.89
CA PRO A 58 9.76 10.33 -28.11
C PRO A 58 8.85 9.60 -29.13
N ASP A 59 9.43 9.08 -30.21
CA ASP A 59 8.71 8.36 -31.28
C ASP A 59 8.13 7.02 -30.80
N GLN A 60 8.84 6.33 -29.92
CA GLN A 60 8.35 5.09 -29.31
C GLN A 60 7.24 5.35 -28.29
N LEU A 61 7.33 6.43 -27.50
CA LEU A 61 6.26 6.77 -26.56
C LEU A 61 4.95 7.07 -27.30
N GLY A 62 5.01 7.77 -28.43
CA GLY A 62 3.84 8.02 -29.29
C GLY A 62 3.14 6.72 -29.72
N THR A 63 3.92 5.68 -30.00
CA THR A 63 3.42 4.36 -30.42
C THR A 63 2.71 3.61 -29.30
N VAL A 64 3.16 3.77 -28.04
CA VAL A 64 2.59 3.07 -26.88
C VAL A 64 1.72 3.94 -25.97
N ARG A 65 1.43 5.18 -26.40
CA ARG A 65 0.79 6.22 -25.58
C ARG A 65 -0.52 5.78 -24.93
N TRP A 66 -1.36 5.05 -25.65
CA TRP A 66 -2.63 4.57 -25.10
C TRP A 66 -2.44 3.54 -24.00
N GLY A 67 -1.54 2.58 -24.19
CA GLY A 67 -1.27 1.58 -23.16
C GLY A 67 -0.57 2.20 -21.95
N TRP A 68 0.31 3.18 -22.16
CA TRP A 68 0.91 4.01 -21.11
C TRP A 68 -0.16 4.69 -20.25
N ALA A 69 -1.07 5.43 -20.89
CA ALA A 69 -2.16 6.16 -20.24
C ALA A 69 -3.20 5.25 -19.56
N ILE A 70 -3.20 3.94 -19.84
CA ILE A 70 -4.04 2.95 -19.16
C ILE A 70 -3.29 2.33 -17.98
N ALA A 71 -2.01 1.97 -18.17
CA ALA A 71 -1.22 1.27 -17.17
C ALA A 71 -1.03 2.11 -15.89
N TRP A 72 -0.68 3.39 -16.00
CA TRP A 72 -0.40 4.21 -14.82
C TRP A 72 -1.64 4.48 -13.94
N PRO A 73 -2.83 4.76 -14.50
CA PRO A 73 -4.05 4.80 -13.71
C PRO A 73 -4.38 3.47 -13.01
N LEU A 74 -4.12 2.31 -13.65
CA LEU A 74 -4.30 1.01 -13.00
C LEU A 74 -3.37 0.83 -11.80
N TYR A 75 -2.10 1.26 -11.91
CA TYR A 75 -1.16 1.28 -10.80
C TYR A 75 -1.66 2.17 -9.65
N ALA A 76 -2.07 3.41 -9.97
CA ALA A 76 -2.60 4.33 -8.97
C ALA A 76 -3.84 3.77 -8.27
N MET A 77 -4.76 3.17 -9.03
CA MET A 77 -5.95 2.52 -8.48
C MET A 77 -5.60 1.34 -7.57
N ALA A 78 -4.61 0.51 -7.96
CA ALA A 78 -4.15 -0.60 -7.13
C ALA A 78 -3.64 -0.13 -5.76
N VAL A 79 -2.84 0.95 -5.76
CA VAL A 79 -2.33 1.57 -4.52
C VAL A 79 -3.46 2.19 -3.72
N LEU A 80 -4.34 2.97 -4.34
CA LEU A 80 -5.43 3.69 -3.66
C LEU A 80 -6.44 2.73 -3.01
N VAL A 81 -6.77 1.61 -3.65
CA VAL A 81 -7.65 0.59 -3.06
C VAL A 81 -7.01 -0.06 -1.84
N GLY A 82 -5.73 -0.41 -1.91
CA GLY A 82 -5.00 -0.93 -0.76
C GLY A 82 -4.87 0.09 0.38
N ALA A 83 -4.58 1.35 0.04
CA ALA A 83 -4.53 2.46 0.98
C ALA A 83 -5.89 2.67 1.67
N ALA A 84 -7.00 2.64 0.93
CA ALA A 84 -8.35 2.75 1.48
C ALA A 84 -8.67 1.59 2.43
N ALA A 85 -8.32 0.36 2.06
CA ALA A 85 -8.51 -0.81 2.92
C ALA A 85 -7.70 -0.72 4.23
N MET A 86 -6.44 -0.28 4.13
CA MET A 86 -5.57 -0.04 5.29
C MET A 86 -6.09 1.10 6.17
N ALA A 87 -6.58 2.20 5.58
CA ALA A 87 -7.19 3.31 6.31
C ALA A 87 -8.40 2.86 7.12
N LEU A 88 -9.27 2.03 6.54
CA LEU A 88 -10.42 1.46 7.24
C LEU A 88 -9.98 0.57 8.41
N ILE A 89 -8.95 -0.26 8.23
CA ILE A 89 -8.40 -1.11 9.31
C ILE A 89 -7.79 -0.24 10.41
N ASN A 90 -6.95 0.74 10.07
CA ASN A 90 -6.33 1.67 11.01
C ASN A 90 -7.38 2.45 11.80
N GLY A 91 -8.45 2.90 11.15
CA GLY A 91 -9.59 3.53 11.81
C GLY A 91 -10.20 2.65 12.91
N ARG A 92 -10.27 1.34 12.71
CA ARG A 92 -10.74 0.38 13.72
C ARG A 92 -9.70 0.09 14.80
N LEU A 93 -8.42 0.02 14.44
CA LEU A 93 -7.33 -0.23 15.40
C LEU A 93 -7.10 0.95 16.36
N ARG A 94 -7.52 2.17 16.01
CA ARG A 94 -7.43 3.34 16.89
C ARG A 94 -8.21 3.22 18.20
N SER A 95 -9.19 2.33 18.30
CA SER A 95 -9.91 2.05 19.55
C SER A 95 -9.24 0.97 20.42
N THR A 96 -8.02 0.54 20.09
CA THR A 96 -7.28 -0.51 20.81
C THR A 96 -6.02 0.04 21.47
N SER A 97 -5.32 -0.81 22.23
CA SER A 97 -3.97 -0.55 22.74
C SER A 97 -2.95 -0.19 21.65
N GLY A 98 -3.22 -0.52 20.39
CA GLY A 98 -2.39 -0.15 19.22
C GLY A 98 -2.64 1.26 18.66
N ARG A 99 -3.37 2.14 19.36
CA ARG A 99 -3.85 3.42 18.78
C ARG A 99 -2.77 4.31 18.16
N ALA A 100 -1.63 4.48 18.83
CA ALA A 100 -0.57 5.38 18.37
C ALA A 100 0.05 4.89 17.06
N LEU A 101 0.30 3.58 16.99
CA LEU A 101 0.80 2.91 15.78
C LEU A 101 -0.23 2.98 14.65
N ALA A 102 -1.52 2.81 14.94
CA ALA A 102 -2.58 2.94 13.94
C ALA A 102 -2.71 4.36 13.40
N THR A 103 -2.53 5.39 14.24
CA THR A 103 -2.50 6.79 13.81
C THR A 103 -1.28 7.10 12.95
N ALA A 104 -0.09 6.64 13.35
CA ALA A 104 1.13 6.80 12.55
C ALA A 104 1.01 6.06 11.20
N SER A 105 0.43 4.86 11.20
CA SER A 105 0.12 4.12 9.98
C SER A 105 -0.85 4.91 9.08
N GLN A 106 -1.85 5.59 9.65
CA GLN A 106 -2.74 6.43 8.87
C GLN A 106 -2.02 7.57 8.13
N VAL A 107 -1.03 8.20 8.76
CA VAL A 107 -0.21 9.24 8.13
C VAL A 107 0.58 8.65 6.96
N ALA A 108 1.18 7.47 7.15
CA ALA A 108 1.90 6.77 6.08
C ALA A 108 0.96 6.35 4.93
N VAL A 109 -0.26 5.88 5.23
CA VAL A 109 -1.29 5.59 4.21
C VAL A 109 -1.64 6.85 3.41
N ALA A 110 -1.86 7.98 4.08
CA ALA A 110 -2.14 9.26 3.42
C ALA A 110 -0.96 9.71 2.54
N GLY A 111 0.28 9.57 3.04
CA GLY A 111 1.49 9.83 2.27
C GLY A 111 1.56 8.99 0.99
N SER A 112 1.28 7.70 1.08
CA SER A 112 1.22 6.80 -0.08
C SER A 112 0.15 7.22 -1.10
N ALA A 113 -1.05 7.59 -0.63
CA ALA A 113 -2.12 8.06 -1.52
C ALA A 113 -1.79 9.40 -2.21
N ILE A 114 -1.18 10.35 -1.48
CA ILE A 114 -0.79 11.65 -2.05
C ILE A 114 0.32 11.46 -3.08
N THR A 115 1.35 10.69 -2.74
CA THR A 115 2.50 10.46 -3.62
C THR A 115 2.12 9.68 -4.88
N VAL A 116 1.18 8.73 -4.82
CA VAL A 116 0.77 8.01 -6.05
C VAL A 116 -0.05 8.88 -6.99
N VAL A 117 -0.87 9.79 -6.46
CA VAL A 117 -1.61 10.78 -7.27
C VAL A 117 -0.63 11.76 -7.90
N GLY A 118 0.36 12.24 -7.13
CA GLY A 118 1.43 13.08 -7.66
C GLY A 118 2.26 12.38 -8.73
N HIS A 119 2.63 11.11 -8.51
CA HIS A 119 3.32 10.28 -9.50
C HIS A 119 2.49 10.18 -10.79
N LEU A 120 1.20 9.86 -10.69
CA LEU A 120 0.30 9.78 -11.84
C LEU A 120 0.22 11.11 -12.60
N ALA A 121 0.11 12.23 -11.89
CA ALA A 121 0.07 13.53 -12.54
C ALA A 121 1.38 13.84 -13.29
N LEU A 122 2.53 13.59 -12.66
CA LEU A 122 3.83 13.87 -13.27
C LEU A 122 4.16 12.92 -14.42
N ILE A 123 3.85 11.63 -14.31
CA ILE A 123 4.14 10.63 -15.36
C ILE A 123 3.32 10.87 -16.63
N GLU A 124 2.08 11.39 -16.49
CA GLU A 124 1.24 11.77 -17.62
C GLU A 124 1.72 13.08 -18.27
N LEU A 125 2.15 14.07 -17.46
CA LEU A 125 2.74 15.31 -17.97
C LEU A 125 4.07 15.06 -18.68
N ALA A 126 4.88 14.13 -18.17
CA ALA A 126 6.11 13.68 -18.81
C ALA A 126 5.84 12.97 -20.15
N GLY A 127 4.60 12.56 -20.43
CA GLY A 127 4.23 11.95 -21.71
C GLY A 127 4.35 12.88 -22.92
N GLY A 128 4.55 14.18 -22.70
CA GLY A 128 4.82 15.19 -23.73
C GLY A 128 6.27 15.66 -23.81
N PHE A 129 7.22 14.88 -23.28
CA PHE A 129 8.64 15.24 -23.24
C PHE A 129 9.25 15.48 -24.64
N SER A 130 10.30 16.31 -24.69
CA SER A 130 10.99 16.69 -25.93
C SER A 130 12.49 16.33 -25.95
N GLU A 131 12.99 15.85 -24.82
CA GLU A 131 14.36 15.39 -24.64
C GLU A 131 14.63 14.08 -25.41
N PRO A 132 15.91 13.70 -25.63
CA PRO A 132 16.24 12.48 -26.37
C PRO A 132 15.65 11.20 -25.76
N ARG A 133 15.51 11.17 -24.43
CA ARG A 133 14.94 10.04 -23.70
C ARG A 133 14.03 10.53 -22.58
N LEU A 134 13.04 9.70 -22.23
CA LEU A 134 12.11 10.00 -21.13
C LEU A 134 12.85 10.18 -19.79
N GLY A 135 13.95 9.46 -19.59
CA GLY A 135 14.80 9.55 -18.40
C GLY A 135 15.49 10.91 -18.20
N ASP A 136 15.65 11.68 -19.27
CA ASP A 136 16.28 13.00 -19.23
C ASP A 136 15.28 14.10 -18.80
N ASN A 137 13.99 13.77 -18.75
CA ASN A 137 12.94 14.70 -18.39
C ASN A 137 12.77 14.82 -16.86
N ASP A 138 12.84 16.04 -16.33
CA ASP A 138 12.73 16.30 -14.89
C ASP A 138 11.39 15.85 -14.29
N LEU A 139 10.28 15.94 -15.03
CA LEU A 139 8.98 15.47 -14.56
C LEU A 139 8.95 13.96 -14.42
N PHE A 140 9.56 13.24 -15.37
CA PHE A 140 9.72 11.80 -15.26
C PHE A 140 10.58 11.43 -14.04
N ALA A 141 11.75 12.06 -13.88
CA ALA A 141 12.63 11.82 -12.73
C ALA A 141 11.91 12.09 -11.39
N ALA A 142 11.19 13.20 -11.28
CA ALA A 142 10.37 13.52 -10.11
C ALA A 142 9.23 12.50 -9.90
N SER A 143 8.57 12.05 -10.97
CA SER A 143 7.55 11.01 -10.88
C SER A 143 8.12 9.70 -10.30
N GLN A 144 9.35 9.33 -10.64
CA GLN A 144 10.00 8.12 -10.12
C GLN A 144 10.27 8.25 -8.62
N VAL A 145 10.73 9.42 -8.15
CA VAL A 145 10.88 9.70 -6.71
C VAL A 145 9.55 9.54 -5.97
N LEU A 146 8.46 10.06 -6.53
CA LEU A 146 7.12 9.89 -5.94
C LEU A 146 6.65 8.43 -5.96
N SER A 147 6.99 7.67 -7.00
CA SER A 147 6.68 6.23 -7.06
C SER A 147 7.40 5.44 -5.95
N TYR A 148 8.69 5.69 -5.71
CA TYR A 148 9.40 5.09 -4.58
C TYR A 148 8.81 5.51 -3.23
N ALA A 149 8.56 6.81 -3.05
CA ALA A 149 7.95 7.33 -1.84
C ALA A 149 6.57 6.68 -1.57
N THR A 150 5.78 6.43 -2.62
CA THR A 150 4.49 5.74 -2.54
C THR A 150 4.64 4.36 -1.89
N ILE A 151 5.58 3.56 -2.38
CA ILE A 151 5.80 2.18 -1.93
C ILE A 151 6.44 2.15 -0.53
N TRP A 152 7.37 3.05 -0.24
CA TRP A 152 7.96 3.17 1.09
C TRP A 152 6.91 3.55 2.13
N CYS A 153 6.08 4.56 1.85
CA CYS A 153 4.97 4.94 2.71
C CYS A 153 3.97 3.79 2.91
N ALA A 154 3.60 3.09 1.84
CA ALA A 154 2.70 1.93 1.93
C ALA A 154 3.29 0.80 2.79
N THR A 155 4.60 0.55 2.66
CA THR A 155 5.29 -0.50 3.41
C THR A 155 5.46 -0.11 4.88
N VAL A 156 5.79 1.16 5.18
CA VAL A 156 5.77 1.70 6.55
C VAL A 156 4.39 1.55 7.18
N ALA A 157 3.32 1.84 6.43
CA ALA A 157 1.96 1.62 6.91
C ALA A 157 1.70 0.14 7.25
N VAL A 158 2.16 -0.80 6.42
CA VAL A 158 2.08 -2.24 6.70
C VAL A 158 2.82 -2.60 8.00
N VAL A 159 4.04 -2.11 8.21
CA VAL A 159 4.82 -2.37 9.43
C VAL A 159 4.07 -1.86 10.65
N LEU A 160 3.64 -0.60 10.63
CA LEU A 160 2.96 0.04 11.74
C LEU A 160 1.61 -0.62 12.05
N SER A 161 0.84 -0.99 11.03
CA SER A 161 -0.42 -1.71 11.20
C SER A 161 -0.20 -3.13 11.71
N GLY A 162 0.84 -3.83 11.26
CA GLY A 162 1.23 -5.15 11.79
C GLY A 162 1.56 -5.10 13.28
N LEU A 163 2.32 -4.08 13.70
CA LEU A 163 2.61 -3.83 15.11
C LEU A 163 1.35 -3.41 15.89
N ALA A 164 0.48 -2.58 15.32
CA ALA A 164 -0.80 -2.21 15.94
C ALA A 164 -1.71 -3.43 16.14
N LEU A 165 -1.79 -4.33 15.15
CA LEU A 165 -2.53 -5.59 15.21
C LEU A 165 -1.96 -6.53 16.28
N ARG A 166 -0.64 -6.55 16.46
CA ARG A 166 0.01 -7.29 17.55
C ARG A 166 -0.37 -6.72 18.91
N SER A 167 -0.19 -5.41 19.10
CA SER A 167 -0.45 -4.72 20.36
C SER A 167 -1.93 -4.82 20.75
N GLY A 168 -2.84 -4.67 19.78
CA GLY A 168 -4.29 -4.84 19.94
C GLY A 168 -4.75 -6.29 20.12
N GLY A 169 -3.84 -7.27 20.09
CA GLY A 169 -4.17 -8.68 20.26
C GLY A 169 -4.95 -9.30 19.10
N VAL A 170 -4.98 -8.65 17.92
CA VAL A 170 -5.75 -9.08 16.75
C VAL A 170 -4.97 -10.01 15.82
N LEU A 171 -3.70 -9.80 15.57
CA LEU A 171 -2.87 -10.78 14.83
C LEU A 171 -1.51 -10.83 15.53
N ARG A 172 -1.43 -11.41 16.73
CA ARG A 172 -0.21 -11.33 17.55
C ARG A 172 1.03 -11.88 16.83
N ARG A 173 0.95 -13.10 16.28
CA ARG A 173 2.05 -13.74 15.55
C ARG A 173 2.14 -13.21 14.13
N THR A 174 1.04 -13.33 13.37
CA THR A 174 0.99 -12.91 11.96
C THR A 174 1.33 -11.44 11.76
N GLY A 175 0.80 -10.54 12.59
CA GLY A 175 1.07 -9.10 12.49
C GLY A 175 2.52 -8.76 12.82
N LEU A 176 3.14 -9.45 13.78
CA LEU A 176 4.56 -9.30 14.08
C LEU A 176 5.43 -9.81 12.92
N THR A 177 5.15 -11.01 12.40
CA THR A 177 5.89 -11.58 11.28
C THR A 177 5.83 -10.68 10.05
N ILE A 178 4.65 -10.19 9.68
CA ILE A 178 4.49 -9.27 8.56
C ILE A 178 5.25 -7.97 8.80
N ALA A 179 5.18 -7.41 10.01
CA ALA A 179 5.92 -6.19 10.33
C ALA A 179 7.43 -6.36 10.19
N ILE A 180 7.99 -7.49 10.65
CA ILE A 180 9.43 -7.77 10.53
C ILE A 180 9.82 -7.95 9.06
N VAL A 181 9.09 -8.80 8.32
CA VAL A 181 9.42 -9.07 6.92
C VAL A 181 9.28 -7.80 6.07
N ALA A 182 8.22 -7.02 6.28
CA ALA A 182 8.02 -5.74 5.59
C ALA A 182 9.11 -4.72 5.95
N ALA A 183 9.57 -4.65 7.20
CA ALA A 183 10.66 -3.76 7.59
C ALA A 183 11.99 -4.15 6.95
N VAL A 184 12.32 -5.45 6.91
CA VAL A 184 13.53 -5.95 6.25
C VAL A 184 13.49 -5.65 4.76
N LEU A 185 12.36 -5.92 4.10
CA LEU A 185 12.20 -5.65 2.67
C LEU A 185 12.19 -4.14 2.38
N LEU A 186 11.63 -3.30 3.25
CA LEU A 186 11.75 -1.85 3.13
C LEU A 186 13.20 -1.38 3.18
N LEU A 187 13.99 -1.87 4.14
CA LEU A 187 15.42 -1.51 4.24
C LEU A 187 16.19 -1.96 3.00
N LEU A 188 15.90 -3.16 2.50
CA LEU A 188 16.50 -3.67 1.27
C LEU A 188 16.12 -2.81 0.07
N ASP A 189 14.86 -2.42 -0.05
CA ASP A 189 14.40 -1.57 -1.16
C ASP A 189 14.96 -0.15 -1.09
N VAL A 190 15.07 0.43 0.10
CA VAL A 190 15.73 1.74 0.27
C VAL A 190 17.20 1.67 -0.17
N ALA A 191 17.89 0.56 0.10
CA ALA A 191 19.29 0.38 -0.28
C ALA A 191 19.49 0.08 -1.76
N THR A 192 18.56 -0.65 -2.40
CA THR A 192 18.77 -1.22 -3.75
C THR A 192 17.86 -0.64 -4.82
N ARG A 193 16.71 -0.07 -4.44
CA ARG A 193 15.61 0.32 -5.34
C ARG A 193 15.19 -0.79 -6.29
N GLY A 194 15.37 -2.05 -5.86
CA GLY A 194 15.23 -3.23 -6.68
C GLY A 194 13.97 -4.04 -6.39
N LEU A 195 13.17 -3.69 -5.37
CA LEU A 195 11.97 -4.46 -5.07
C LEU A 195 10.80 -4.00 -5.96
N PRO A 196 10.09 -4.96 -6.60
CA PRO A 196 8.93 -4.60 -7.37
C PRO A 196 7.81 -4.01 -6.49
N PRO A 197 7.10 -2.97 -6.96
CA PRO A 197 6.05 -2.29 -6.19
C PRO A 197 4.92 -3.23 -5.75
N PHE A 198 4.64 -4.29 -6.52
CA PHE A 198 3.59 -5.26 -6.20
C PHE A 198 3.87 -6.11 -4.94
N MET A 199 5.10 -6.09 -4.40
CA MET A 199 5.42 -6.77 -3.13
C MET A 199 4.55 -6.27 -1.97
N VAL A 200 4.15 -4.99 -2.00
CA VAL A 200 3.27 -4.44 -0.96
C VAL A 200 1.89 -5.12 -0.96
N ALA A 201 1.40 -5.52 -2.14
CA ALA A 201 0.14 -6.23 -2.29
C ALA A 201 0.18 -7.63 -1.67
N VAL A 202 1.36 -8.28 -1.65
CA VAL A 202 1.53 -9.57 -0.97
C VAL A 202 1.33 -9.39 0.53
N PHE A 203 1.88 -8.33 1.13
CA PHE A 203 1.62 -8.06 2.56
C PHE A 203 0.15 -7.77 2.83
N TRP A 204 -0.49 -6.97 1.98
CA TRP A 204 -1.92 -6.69 2.08
C TRP A 204 -2.75 -7.97 2.03
N LEU A 205 -2.45 -8.86 1.07
CA LEU A 205 -3.10 -10.16 0.94
C LEU A 205 -2.97 -11.00 2.22
N VAL A 206 -1.76 -11.12 2.77
CA VAL A 206 -1.52 -11.92 3.99
C VAL A 206 -2.25 -11.32 5.20
N VAL A 207 -2.23 -9.98 5.36
CA VAL A 207 -3.01 -9.29 6.41
C VAL A 207 -4.50 -9.56 6.22
N GLY A 208 -5.02 -9.40 5.00
CA GLY A 208 -6.42 -9.63 4.65
C GLY A 208 -6.87 -11.07 4.96
N ILE A 209 -6.10 -12.07 4.52
CA ILE A 209 -6.37 -13.49 4.82
C ILE A 209 -6.35 -13.73 6.33
N GLY A 210 -5.36 -13.19 7.05
CA GLY A 210 -5.26 -13.32 8.50
C GLY A 210 -6.49 -12.76 9.22
N LEU A 211 -7.01 -11.62 8.75
CA LEU A 211 -8.22 -10.99 9.28
C LEU A 211 -9.49 -11.81 8.94
N LEU A 212 -9.61 -12.34 7.72
CA LEU A 212 -10.76 -13.17 7.32
C LEU A 212 -10.82 -14.52 8.04
N ARG A 213 -9.66 -15.10 8.38
CA ARG A 213 -9.57 -16.39 9.10
C ARG A 213 -9.93 -16.30 10.57
N ARG A 214 -10.01 -15.10 11.16
CA ARG A 214 -10.47 -14.96 12.55
C ARG A 214 -11.94 -15.33 12.67
N ARG A 215 -12.19 -16.41 13.42
CA ARG A 215 -13.55 -16.80 13.81
C ARG A 215 -14.14 -15.76 14.75
N VAL A 216 -15.41 -15.43 14.51
CA VAL A 216 -16.27 -14.73 15.47
C VAL A 216 -16.29 -15.59 16.74
N PRO A 217 -15.90 -15.09 17.93
CA PRO A 217 -16.28 -15.79 19.15
C PRO A 217 -17.80 -15.82 19.16
N SER A 218 -18.42 -17.00 19.01
CA SER A 218 -19.83 -17.13 19.36
C SER A 218 -19.91 -16.76 20.83
N ALA A 219 -20.71 -15.75 21.14
CA ALA A 219 -21.07 -15.48 22.52
C ALA A 219 -21.58 -16.80 23.13
N ALA A 220 -20.85 -17.30 24.12
CA ALA A 220 -21.30 -18.32 25.05
C ALA A 220 -21.70 -17.60 26.33
#